data_AF-A0A4R5TPQ3-F1
#
_entry.id   AF-A0A4R5TPQ3-F1
#
_cell.length_a   1.000
_cell.length_b   1.000
_cell.length_c   1.000
_cell.angle_alpha   90.00
_cell.angle_beta   90.00
_cell.angle_gamma   90.00
#
_symmetry.space_group_name_H-M   'P 1'
#
loop_
_entity.id
_entity.type
_entity.pdbx_description
1 polymer ?
#
loop_
_entity_poly.entity_id
_entity_poly.type
_entity_poly.pdbx_seq_one_letter_code
_entity_poly.pdbx_strand_id
1 'polypeptide(L)'
;MASRTNIYAYVGGNPISLIDPFGLRALTECEKGIIGPHLPNVNLDKIDVQEGIPKIAQMFGASGADAWTFKNTIYLGVPDAPDTKEGITLLTHEVTHSDQYRSMSLLGMGLSYGAMHLIFGYTNNPFEVDARAKASAVRAQMDKAGGDPCGCGK
;
A
#
# COMPACT_ATOMS: atom_id res chain seq x y z
N MET A 1 -3.82 33.95 -24.23
CA MET A 1 -4.87 32.93 -24.29
C MET A 1 -4.45 31.79 -23.38
N ALA A 2 -5.18 31.59 -22.28
CA ALA A 2 -4.87 30.57 -21.29
C ALA A 2 -5.54 29.25 -21.69
N SER A 3 -4.76 28.18 -21.85
CA SER A 3 -5.29 26.82 -21.88
C SER A 3 -4.96 26.17 -20.54
N ARG A 4 -5.89 26.22 -19.60
CA ARG A 4 -5.90 25.33 -18.44
C ARG A 4 -6.64 24.07 -18.85
N THR A 5 -5.88 23.05 -19.25
CA THR A 5 -6.43 21.71 -19.46
C THR A 5 -6.20 20.93 -18.18
N ASN A 6 -7.21 20.87 -17.31
CA ASN A 6 -7.26 19.84 -16.29
C ASN A 6 -8.71 19.34 -16.21
N ILE A 7 -9.02 18.44 -17.14
CA ILE A 7 -10.31 17.81 -17.34
C ILE A 7 -10.28 16.45 -16.63
N TYR A 8 -10.90 16.43 -15.44
CA TYR A 8 -11.58 15.30 -14.80
C TYR A 8 -11.02 13.88 -15.02
N ALA A 9 -10.41 13.33 -13.97
CA ALA A 9 -10.35 11.88 -13.75
C ALA A 9 -10.21 11.54 -12.26
N TYR A 10 -11.16 11.96 -11.43
CA TYR A 10 -11.34 11.37 -10.09
C TYR A 10 -12.83 11.28 -9.80
N VAL A 11 -13.43 10.12 -10.09
CA VAL A 11 -14.69 9.73 -9.46
C VAL A 11 -14.70 8.22 -9.22
N GLY A 12 -14.18 7.83 -8.06
CA GLY A 12 -14.91 6.92 -7.18
C GLY A 12 -15.69 7.77 -6.18
N GLY A 13 -16.97 8.06 -6.45
CA GLY A 13 -17.96 8.21 -5.38
C GLY A 13 -18.25 9.54 -4.67
N ASN A 14 -17.49 10.64 -4.69
CA ASN A 14 -17.99 11.92 -4.13
C ASN A 14 -17.18 13.19 -4.53
N PRO A 15 -17.64 14.03 -5.48
CA PRO A 15 -16.89 15.21 -5.95
C PRO A 15 -17.00 16.46 -5.05
N ILE A 16 -17.60 16.36 -3.86
CA ILE A 16 -17.87 17.52 -2.98
C ILE A 16 -17.31 17.33 -1.56
N SER A 17 -17.00 16.09 -1.17
CA SER A 17 -16.43 15.78 0.14
C SER A 17 -14.95 15.44 0.00
N LEU A 18 -14.07 16.30 0.51
CA LEU A 18 -12.64 15.99 0.69
C LEU A 18 -12.40 14.96 1.80
N ILE A 19 -13.47 14.47 2.42
CA ILE A 19 -13.47 13.49 3.50
C ILE A 19 -14.39 12.33 3.05
N ASP A 20 -13.79 11.19 2.75
CA ASP A 20 -14.53 9.95 2.49
C ASP A 20 -15.15 9.44 3.81
N PRO A 21 -16.48 9.25 3.91
CA PRO A 21 -17.13 8.78 5.13
C PRO A 21 -16.71 7.37 5.57
N PHE A 22 -16.01 6.61 4.73
CA PHE A 22 -15.44 5.31 5.11
C PHE A 22 -14.00 5.41 5.60
N GLY A 23 -13.39 6.60 5.57
CA GLY A 23 -11.99 6.82 5.94
C GLY A 23 -10.99 6.26 4.93
N LEU A 24 -11.41 6.03 3.68
CA LEU A 24 -10.54 5.61 2.59
C LEU A 24 -9.87 6.83 1.98
N ARG A 25 -8.55 6.83 1.94
CA ARG A 25 -7.78 7.75 1.09
C ARG A 25 -7.14 6.98 -0.05
N ALA A 26 -7.01 7.64 -1.21
CA ALA A 26 -6.12 7.14 -2.25
C ALA A 26 -4.65 7.26 -1.82
N LEU A 27 -3.76 6.52 -2.50
CA LEU A 27 -2.34 6.85 -2.47
C LEU A 27 -2.11 8.26 -3.01
N THR A 28 -1.19 9.01 -2.39
CA THR A 28 -0.78 10.32 -2.86
C THR A 28 0.00 10.20 -4.17
N GLU A 29 0.14 11.31 -4.91
CA GLU A 29 0.99 11.33 -6.11
C GLU A 29 2.46 11.06 -5.78
N CYS A 30 2.94 11.47 -4.61
CA CYS A 30 4.30 11.16 -4.18
C CYS A 30 4.47 9.66 -3.89
N GLU A 31 3.57 9.08 -3.09
CA GLU A 31 3.56 7.64 -2.79
C GLU A 31 3.55 6.83 -4.09
N LYS A 32 2.67 7.20 -5.05
CA LYS A 32 2.62 6.58 -6.37
C LYS A 32 3.93 6.72 -7.16
N GLY A 33 4.51 7.91 -7.18
CA GLY A 33 5.76 8.19 -7.89
C GLY A 33 6.95 7.37 -7.37
N ILE A 34 6.97 7.06 -6.07
CA ILE A 34 8.04 6.28 -5.45
C ILE A 34 7.78 4.77 -5.54
N ILE A 35 6.54 4.33 -5.31
CA ILE A 35 6.15 2.91 -5.30
C ILE A 35 6.11 2.35 -6.73
N GLY A 36 5.57 3.12 -7.68
CA GLY A 36 5.28 2.69 -9.05
C GLY A 36 6.46 2.02 -9.78
N PRO A 37 7.68 2.58 -9.75
CA PRO A 37 8.84 1.96 -10.38
C PRO A 37 9.19 0.55 -9.87
N HIS A 38 8.84 0.22 -8.62
CA HIS A 38 9.12 -1.10 -8.00
C HIS A 38 7.96 -2.09 -8.18
N LEU A 39 6.76 -1.60 -8.50
CA LEU A 39 5.53 -2.36 -8.63
C LEU A 39 4.78 -2.00 -9.93
N PRO A 40 5.42 -2.13 -11.11
CA PRO A 40 4.89 -1.59 -12.38
C PRO A 40 3.61 -2.27 -12.89
N ASN A 41 3.28 -3.45 -12.35
CA ASN A 41 2.09 -4.21 -12.73
C ASN A 41 0.85 -3.87 -11.88
N VAL A 42 1.02 -3.07 -10.81
CA VAL A 42 -0.07 -2.65 -9.94
C VAL A 42 -0.63 -1.33 -10.47
N ASN A 43 -1.95 -1.27 -10.64
CA ASN A 43 -2.62 0.00 -10.86
C ASN A 43 -2.77 0.71 -9.50
N LEU A 44 -1.85 1.61 -9.19
CA LEU A 44 -1.80 2.31 -7.91
C LEU A 44 -2.98 3.27 -7.69
N ASP A 45 -3.67 3.70 -8.74
CA ASP A 45 -4.89 4.53 -8.63
C ASP A 45 -6.09 3.75 -8.09
N LYS A 46 -5.97 2.42 -7.97
CA LYS A 46 -6.99 1.55 -7.37
C LYS A 46 -6.68 1.20 -5.91
N ILE A 47 -5.55 1.64 -5.38
CA ILE A 47 -5.16 1.34 -4.01
C ILE A 47 -5.81 2.36 -3.07
N ASP A 48 -6.55 1.83 -2.10
CA ASP A 48 -7.16 2.60 -1.02
C ASP A 48 -6.41 2.30 0.29
N VAL A 49 -6.22 3.31 1.12
CA VAL A 49 -5.61 3.23 2.45
C VAL A 49 -6.66 3.62 3.48
N GLN A 50 -6.77 2.82 4.54
CA GLN A 50 -7.72 3.01 5.62
C GLN A 50 -7.04 2.83 6.98
N GLU A 51 -7.29 3.72 7.93
CA GLU A 51 -6.89 3.47 9.32
C GLU A 51 -7.82 2.47 10.01
N GLY A 52 -7.25 1.61 10.83
CA GLY A 52 -7.92 0.58 11.61
C GLY A 52 -7.98 -0.78 10.90
N ILE A 53 -7.32 -1.78 11.50
CA ILE A 53 -7.46 -3.17 11.06
C ILE A 53 -8.89 -3.67 11.33
N PRO A 54 -9.63 -4.18 10.33
CA PRO A 54 -10.99 -4.68 10.52
C PRO A 54 -11.06 -5.80 11.56
N LYS A 55 -12.13 -5.83 12.37
CA LYS A 55 -12.32 -6.87 13.40
C LYS A 55 -12.21 -8.30 12.86
N ILE A 56 -12.68 -8.52 11.63
CA ILE A 56 -12.59 -9.82 10.98
C ILE A 56 -11.13 -10.21 10.71
N ALA A 57 -10.30 -9.29 10.26
CA ALA A 57 -8.87 -9.54 10.04
C ALA A 57 -8.14 -9.79 11.38
N GLN A 58 -8.48 -9.03 12.42
CA GLN A 58 -7.95 -9.27 13.78
C GLN A 58 -8.27 -10.69 14.28
N MET A 59 -9.50 -11.17 14.05
CA MET A 59 -9.92 -12.53 14.41
C MET A 59 -9.13 -13.61 13.66
N PHE A 60 -8.63 -13.32 12.46
CA PHE A 60 -7.80 -14.21 11.65
C PHE A 60 -6.29 -13.97 11.81
N GLY A 61 -5.87 -13.31 12.89
CA GLY A 61 -4.46 -13.22 13.27
C GLY A 61 -3.74 -11.92 12.90
N ALA A 62 -4.42 -10.93 12.31
CA ALA A 62 -3.86 -9.60 12.07
C ALA A 62 -3.97 -8.67 13.30
N SER A 63 -4.23 -9.22 14.49
CA SER A 63 -4.34 -8.43 15.72
C SER A 63 -2.98 -7.86 16.11
N GLY A 64 -2.88 -6.53 16.21
CA GLY A 64 -1.63 -5.84 16.52
C GLY A 64 -0.64 -5.73 15.36
N ALA A 65 -1.06 -6.05 14.13
CA ALA A 65 -0.25 -5.80 12.94
C ALA A 65 -0.18 -4.29 12.62
N ASP A 66 0.97 -3.82 12.12
CA ASP A 66 1.14 -2.43 11.70
C ASP A 66 0.30 -2.10 10.47
N ALA A 67 0.09 -3.07 9.59
CA ALA A 67 -0.84 -2.99 8.48
C ALA A 67 -1.32 -4.38 8.02
N TRP A 68 -2.37 -4.39 7.21
CA TRP A 68 -2.89 -5.60 6.57
C TRP A 68 -3.51 -5.25 5.22
N THR A 69 -3.20 -6.06 4.20
CA THR A 69 -3.73 -5.88 2.85
C THR A 69 -4.82 -6.87 2.52
N PHE A 70 -5.92 -6.36 1.94
CA PHE A 70 -6.94 -7.17 1.29
C PHE A 70 -7.27 -6.64 -0.09
N LYS A 71 -6.90 -7.40 -1.12
CA LYS A 71 -7.02 -7.01 -2.53
C LYS A 71 -6.31 -5.68 -2.79
N ASN A 72 -7.06 -4.58 -2.93
CA ASN A 72 -6.52 -3.26 -3.21
C ASN A 72 -6.62 -2.31 -2.00
N THR A 73 -7.15 -2.78 -0.88
CA THR A 73 -7.31 -1.96 0.32
C THR A 73 -6.23 -2.31 1.33
N ILE A 74 -5.52 -1.30 1.79
CA ILE A 74 -4.50 -1.37 2.82
C ILE A 74 -5.09 -0.82 4.11
N TYR A 75 -5.14 -1.64 5.14
CA TYR A 75 -5.60 -1.26 6.48
C TYR A 75 -4.38 -0.99 7.36
N LEU A 76 -4.31 0.17 7.99
CA LEU A 76 -3.21 0.55 8.89
C LEU A 76 -3.61 0.31 10.35
N GLY A 77 -2.82 -0.46 11.08
CA GLY A 77 -2.93 -0.60 12.53
C GLY A 77 -2.21 0.51 13.29
N VAL A 78 -1.44 1.33 12.58
CA VAL A 78 -0.75 2.52 13.07
C VAL A 78 -1.35 3.79 12.46
N PRO A 79 -1.13 4.98 13.05
CA PRO A 79 -1.53 6.23 12.42
C PRO A 79 -0.92 6.38 11.03
N ASP A 80 -1.73 6.87 10.10
CA ASP A 80 -1.30 7.15 8.74
C ASP A 80 -0.23 8.25 8.72
N ALA A 81 0.82 8.02 7.93
CA ALA A 81 1.99 8.88 7.83
C ALA A 81 2.31 9.13 6.35
N PRO A 82 1.41 9.79 5.59
CA PRO A 82 1.55 9.97 4.16
C PRO A 82 2.82 10.75 3.84
N ASP A 83 3.43 10.45 2.70
CA ASP A 83 4.60 11.17 2.18
C ASP A 83 5.85 11.12 3.08
N THR A 84 5.84 10.28 4.12
CA THR A 84 7.01 10.00 4.96
C THR A 84 7.76 8.77 4.48
N LYS A 85 9.05 8.66 4.80
CA LYS A 85 9.86 7.48 4.45
C LYS A 85 9.27 6.21 5.07
N GLU A 86 8.84 6.29 6.32
CA GLU A 86 8.26 5.19 7.09
C GLU A 86 6.92 4.76 6.48
N GLY A 87 6.02 5.72 6.22
CA GLY A 87 4.72 5.46 5.59
C GLY A 87 4.84 4.87 4.19
N ILE A 88 5.67 5.46 3.32
CA ILE A 88 5.89 4.95 1.96
C ILE A 88 6.52 3.55 1.99
N THR A 89 7.42 3.27 2.93
CA THR A 89 8.03 1.94 3.08
C THR A 89 6.99 0.91 3.52
N LEU A 90 6.15 1.23 4.50
CA LEU A 90 5.05 0.36 4.94
C LEU A 90 4.04 0.13 3.81
N LEU A 91 3.61 1.19 3.12
CA LEU A 91 2.71 1.08 1.97
C LEU A 91 3.33 0.25 0.84
N THR A 92 4.63 0.35 0.58
CA THR A 92 5.29 -0.50 -0.44
C THR A 92 5.18 -1.98 -0.08
N HIS A 93 5.36 -2.33 1.19
CA HIS A 93 5.19 -3.71 1.67
C HIS A 93 3.75 -4.19 1.38
N GLU A 94 2.77 -3.40 1.80
CA GLU A 94 1.35 -3.74 1.67
C GLU A 94 0.86 -3.77 0.21
N VAL A 95 1.24 -2.80 -0.63
CA VAL A 95 0.94 -2.81 -2.08
C VAL A 95 1.55 -4.03 -2.77
N THR A 96 2.66 -4.58 -2.25
CA THR A 96 3.21 -5.83 -2.79
C THR A 96 2.24 -6.99 -2.59
N HIS A 97 1.54 -7.06 -1.46
CA HIS A 97 0.46 -8.03 -1.28
C HIS A 97 -0.72 -7.79 -2.24
N SER A 98 -1.00 -6.54 -2.61
CA SER A 98 -1.98 -6.23 -3.67
C SER A 98 -1.54 -6.77 -5.04
N ASP A 99 -0.25 -6.67 -5.39
CA ASP A 99 0.30 -7.30 -6.61
C ASP A 99 0.19 -8.83 -6.55
N GLN A 100 0.45 -9.41 -5.38
CA GLN A 100 0.30 -10.85 -5.16
C GLN A 100 -1.17 -11.28 -5.35
N TYR A 101 -2.14 -10.56 -4.79
CA TYR A 101 -3.58 -10.75 -5.05
C TYR A 101 -3.99 -10.50 -6.51
N ARG A 102 -3.26 -9.69 -7.26
CA ARG A 102 -3.50 -9.53 -8.69
C ARG A 102 -3.00 -10.76 -9.46
N SER A 103 -1.85 -11.29 -9.08
CA SER A 103 -1.22 -12.46 -9.72
C SER A 103 -1.90 -13.80 -9.37
N MET A 104 -2.59 -13.86 -8.23
CA MET A 104 -3.25 -15.04 -7.71
C MET A 104 -4.70 -14.72 -7.36
N SER A 105 -5.65 -15.62 -7.62
CA SER A 105 -7.01 -15.44 -7.11
C SER A 105 -7.03 -15.31 -5.57
N LEU A 106 -8.10 -14.76 -4.99
CA LEU A 106 -8.24 -14.66 -3.52
C LEU A 106 -7.99 -16.00 -2.81
N LEU A 107 -8.56 -17.07 -3.36
CA LEU A 107 -8.38 -18.43 -2.85
C LEU A 107 -6.93 -18.90 -3.03
N GLY A 108 -6.33 -18.63 -4.19
CA GLY A 108 -4.93 -18.99 -4.48
C GLY A 108 -3.95 -18.31 -3.53
N MET A 109 -4.15 -17.01 -3.28
CA MET A 109 -3.33 -16.25 -2.32
C MET A 109 -3.49 -16.81 -0.91
N GLY A 110 -4.72 -16.98 -0.42
CA GLY A 110 -4.96 -17.48 0.93
C GLY A 110 -4.37 -18.87 1.17
N LEU A 111 -4.57 -19.81 0.24
CA LEU A 111 -4.01 -21.16 0.33
C LEU A 111 -2.48 -21.15 0.27
N SER A 112 -1.90 -20.42 -0.68
CA SER A 112 -0.45 -20.39 -0.87
C SER A 112 0.24 -19.72 0.32
N TYR A 113 -0.28 -18.57 0.76
CA TYR A 113 0.25 -17.85 1.91
C TYR A 113 0.16 -18.70 3.17
N GLY A 114 -0.99 -19.31 3.44
CA GLY A 114 -1.18 -20.18 4.61
C GLY A 114 -0.26 -21.41 4.60
N ALA A 115 -0.12 -22.06 3.44
CA ALA A 115 0.78 -23.20 3.30
C ALA A 115 2.24 -22.81 3.54
N MET A 116 2.71 -21.72 2.93
CA MET A 116 4.07 -21.23 3.14
C MET A 116 4.31 -20.76 4.57
N HIS A 117 3.30 -20.18 5.22
CA HIS A 117 3.37 -19.79 6.63
C HIS A 117 3.55 -21.02 7.54
N LEU A 118 2.87 -22.14 7.27
CA LEU A 118 3.05 -23.37 8.05
C LEU A 118 4.43 -24.00 7.87
N ILE A 119 5.04 -23.87 6.69
CA ILE A 119 6.35 -24.46 6.37
C ILE A 119 7.50 -23.58 6.87
N PHE A 120 7.41 -22.27 6.68
CA PHE A 120 8.51 -21.33 6.88
C PHE A 120 8.30 -20.34 8.04
N GLY A 121 7.09 -20.27 8.59
CA GLY A 121 6.68 -19.21 9.51
C GLY A 121 6.50 -17.86 8.80
N TYR A 122 6.02 -16.86 9.55
CA TYR A 122 5.78 -15.50 9.02
C TYR A 122 7.04 -14.85 8.43
N THR A 123 8.15 -14.85 9.17
CA THR A 123 9.37 -14.13 8.78
C THR A 123 9.97 -14.63 7.47
N ASN A 124 9.98 -15.94 7.25
CA ASN A 124 10.58 -16.54 6.06
C ASN A 124 9.55 -16.94 4.98
N ASN A 125 8.29 -16.55 5.15
CA ASN A 125 7.27 -16.77 4.13
C ASN A 125 7.69 -16.03 2.84
N PRO A 126 7.77 -16.70 1.67
CA PRO A 126 8.20 -16.07 0.42
C PRO A 126 7.42 -14.81 0.04
N PHE A 127 6.13 -14.74 0.37
CA PHE A 127 5.29 -13.56 0.12
C PHE A 127 5.74 -12.35 0.95
N GLU A 128 6.07 -12.59 2.22
CA GLU A 128 6.57 -11.60 3.16
C GLU A 128 8.02 -11.19 2.83
N VAL A 129 8.84 -12.14 2.38
CA VAL A 129 10.21 -11.87 1.93
C VAL A 129 10.20 -10.96 0.69
N ASP A 130 9.35 -11.22 -0.30
CA ASP A 130 9.19 -10.35 -1.48
C ASP A 130 8.72 -8.95 -1.09
N ALA A 131 7.67 -8.85 -0.24
CA ALA A 131 7.15 -7.57 0.24
C ALA A 131 8.21 -6.76 1.01
N ARG A 132 8.98 -7.39 1.89
CA ARG A 132 10.11 -6.72 2.59
C ARG A 132 11.23 -6.33 1.64
N ALA A 133 11.51 -7.14 0.62
CA ALA A 133 12.56 -6.82 -0.36
C ALA A 133 12.19 -5.56 -1.16
N LYS A 134 10.94 -5.43 -1.62
CA LYS A 134 10.47 -4.24 -2.34
C LYS A 134 10.43 -3.01 -1.43
N ALA A 135 9.92 -3.16 -0.20
CA ALA A 135 9.93 -2.08 0.79
C ALA A 135 11.37 -1.60 1.09
N SER A 136 12.32 -2.52 1.25
CA SER A 136 13.73 -2.19 1.46
C SER A 136 14.35 -1.48 0.26
N ALA A 137 14.03 -1.90 -0.97
CA ALA A 137 14.51 -1.23 -2.18
C ALA A 137 14.00 0.21 -2.28
N VAL A 138 12.72 0.46 -1.99
CA VAL A 138 12.13 1.80 -1.91
C VAL A 138 12.78 2.63 -0.80
N ARG A 139 12.93 2.07 0.41
CA ARG A 139 13.61 2.75 1.53
C ARG A 139 15.01 3.19 1.14
N ALA A 140 15.78 2.31 0.50
CA ALA A 140 17.14 2.59 0.05
C ALA A 140 17.20 3.65 -1.06
N GLN A 141 16.22 3.66 -1.98
CA GLN A 141 16.08 4.74 -2.98
C GLN A 141 15.85 6.10 -2.29
N MET A 142 14.92 6.16 -1.34
CA MET A 142 14.61 7.41 -0.62
C MET A 142 15.79 7.89 0.25
N ASP A 143 16.59 6.99 0.81
CA ASP A 143 17.81 7.36 1.54
C ASP A 143 18.88 7.95 0.63
N LYS A 144 19.08 7.37 -0.55
CA LYS A 144 20.00 7.92 -1.56
C LYS A 144 19.56 9.29 -2.06
N ALA A 145 18.25 9.57 -2.08
CA ALA A 145 17.67 10.81 -2.58
C ALA A 145 17.77 12.02 -1.61
N GLY A 146 18.19 11.82 -0.35
CA GLY A 146 18.59 12.94 0.52
C GLY A 146 17.54 13.50 1.50
N GLY A 147 16.72 12.64 2.10
CA GLY A 147 16.02 12.98 3.36
C GLY A 147 14.53 13.23 3.21
N ASP A 148 14.11 13.87 2.12
CA ASP A 148 12.71 14.08 1.79
C ASP A 148 12.34 13.21 0.58
N PRO A 149 11.48 12.19 0.76
CA PRO A 149 11.09 11.30 -0.33
C PRO A 149 10.26 12.02 -1.41
N CYS A 150 9.54 13.07 -1.04
CA CYS A 150 8.59 13.78 -1.89
C CYS A 150 9.08 15.15 -2.38
N GLY A 151 10.20 15.64 -1.82
CA GLY A 151 10.80 16.92 -2.20
C GLY A 151 9.99 18.15 -1.76
N CYS A 152 9.12 18.02 -0.76
CA CYS A 152 8.41 19.11 -0.08
C CYS A 152 9.29 19.95 0.90
N GLY A 153 10.60 19.74 0.89
CA GLY A 153 11.62 20.56 1.54
C GLY A 153 12.36 21.48 0.55
N LYS A 154 11.64 22.40 -0.09
CA LYS A 154 12.17 23.67 -0.63
C LYS A 154 11.16 24.79 -0.41
#